data_AF-A0A8K0A6Y6-F1
#
_entry.id   AF-A0A8K0A6Y6-F1
#
_cell.length_a   1.000
_cell.length_b   1.000
_cell.length_c   1.000
_cell.angle_alpha   90.00
_cell.angle_beta   90.00
_cell.angle_gamma   90.00
#
_symmetry.space_group_name_H-M   'P 1'
#
loop_
_entity.id
_entity.type
_entity.pdbx_description
1 polymer ?
#
loop_
_entity_poly.entity_id
_entity_poly.type
_entity_poly.pdbx_seq_one_letter_code
_entity_poly.pdbx_strand_id
1 'polypeptide(L)'
;MAEESPQKQSPPDKNEEMLPVLEQTCADYSQYLDVNTDKERKMIEDSIEDMLTHLDEFCGVVDMVRSESNLALNKTLPELYERSLEIRKTYERIDQLEAFVNVVRRNVNMMEELVNQAERDYSSLNSIKSLFTNIKMPIFAPKKPVVPKPEQRKKFVPPEIFKTDDFFPPKEDPKTSAEER
;
A
#
# COMPACT_ATOMS: atom_id res chain seq x y z
N MET A 1 -87.57 -101.04 19.26
CA MET A 1 -86.72 -100.35 20.26
C MET A 1 -85.32 -100.89 20.10
N ALA A 2 -84.45 -100.13 19.41
CA ALA A 2 -83.01 -100.36 19.43
C ALA A 2 -82.42 -99.16 20.18
N GLU A 3 -81.73 -99.44 21.29
CA GLU A 3 -81.10 -98.43 22.15
C GLU A 3 -79.99 -97.69 21.40
N GLU A 4 -80.06 -96.38 21.42
CA GLU A 4 -78.98 -95.46 21.06
C GLU A 4 -77.87 -95.56 22.12
N SER A 5 -76.67 -96.02 21.73
CA SER A 5 -75.51 -96.00 22.61
C SER A 5 -74.88 -94.60 22.63
N PRO A 6 -74.45 -94.06 23.79
CA PRO A 6 -73.93 -92.71 23.88
C PRO A 6 -72.52 -92.61 23.26
N GLN A 7 -72.32 -91.63 22.38
CA GLN A 7 -71.00 -91.22 21.88
C GLN A 7 -70.11 -90.78 23.05
N LYS A 8 -69.02 -91.52 23.27
CA LYS A 8 -67.96 -91.15 24.19
C LYS A 8 -67.06 -90.13 23.49
N GLN A 9 -67.23 -88.84 23.80
CA GLN A 9 -66.29 -87.80 23.38
C GLN A 9 -64.91 -88.08 24.00
N SER A 10 -63.90 -88.21 23.14
CA SER A 10 -62.49 -88.29 23.53
C SER A 10 -62.04 -86.96 24.15
N PRO A 11 -61.13 -86.98 25.15
CA PRO A 11 -60.59 -85.74 25.72
C PRO A 11 -59.82 -84.95 24.65
N PRO A 12 -59.80 -83.61 24.73
CA PRO A 12 -59.11 -82.77 23.76
C PRO A 12 -57.60 -83.09 23.77
N ASP A 13 -57.01 -83.19 22.58
CA ASP A 13 -55.59 -83.49 22.42
C ASP A 13 -54.78 -82.27 22.91
N LYS A 14 -53.98 -82.46 23.96
CA LYS A 14 -53.13 -81.40 24.54
C LYS A 14 -52.13 -80.82 23.54
N ASN A 15 -51.84 -81.55 22.46
CA ASN A 15 -51.02 -81.07 21.37
C ASN A 15 -51.73 -79.98 20.55
N GLU A 16 -53.05 -80.04 20.46
CA GLU A 16 -53.89 -79.10 19.71
C GLU A 16 -53.97 -77.73 20.41
N GLU A 17 -53.91 -77.69 21.75
CA GLU A 17 -53.81 -76.45 22.54
C GLU A 17 -52.40 -75.84 22.59
N MET A 18 -51.33 -76.64 22.45
CA MET A 18 -49.94 -76.15 22.50
C MET A 18 -49.44 -75.57 21.18
N LEU A 19 -49.94 -76.06 20.05
CA LEU A 19 -49.59 -75.58 18.72
C LEU A 19 -49.76 -74.05 18.55
N PRO A 20 -50.91 -73.43 18.91
CA PRO A 20 -51.07 -71.98 18.76
C PRO A 20 -50.12 -71.18 19.66
N VAL A 21 -49.79 -71.68 20.85
CA VAL A 21 -48.82 -71.03 21.75
C VAL A 21 -47.41 -71.09 21.16
N LEU A 22 -47.03 -72.23 20.57
CA LEU A 22 -45.75 -72.37 19.88
C LEU A 22 -45.67 -71.48 18.64
N GLU A 23 -46.75 -71.39 17.86
CA GLU A 23 -46.83 -70.56 16.66
C GLU A 23 -46.72 -69.07 17.02
N GLN A 24 -47.44 -68.63 18.06
CA GLN A 24 -47.34 -67.29 18.62
C GLN A 24 -45.91 -67.00 19.14
N THR A 25 -45.31 -67.93 19.88
CA THR A 25 -43.95 -67.74 20.43
C THR A 25 -42.91 -67.66 19.32
N CYS A 26 -43.03 -68.50 18.28
CA CYS A 26 -42.19 -68.43 17.09
C CYS A 26 -42.39 -67.10 16.33
N ALA A 27 -43.62 -66.59 16.23
CA ALA A 27 -43.93 -65.31 15.60
C ALA A 27 -43.40 -64.11 16.40
N ASP A 28 -43.41 -64.19 17.72
CA ASP A 28 -42.85 -63.14 18.60
C ASP A 28 -41.31 -63.15 18.53
N TYR A 29 -40.68 -64.33 18.49
CA TYR A 29 -39.22 -64.43 18.38
C TYR A 29 -38.69 -64.09 16.98
N SER A 30 -39.44 -64.39 15.91
CA SER A 30 -39.02 -64.07 14.53
C SER A 30 -38.94 -62.57 14.27
N GLN A 31 -39.72 -61.75 14.99
CA GLN A 31 -39.65 -60.29 14.90
C GLN A 31 -38.30 -59.72 15.36
N TYR A 32 -37.59 -60.39 16.27
CA TYR A 32 -36.23 -59.95 16.66
C TYR A 32 -35.18 -60.22 15.59
N LEU A 33 -35.47 -61.09 14.63
CA LEU A 33 -34.58 -61.39 13.50
C LEU A 33 -34.82 -60.45 12.31
N ASP A 34 -35.99 -59.81 12.25
CA ASP A 34 -36.34 -58.84 11.21
C ASP A 34 -35.92 -57.41 11.62
N VAL A 35 -34.62 -57.16 11.57
CA VAL A 35 -34.05 -55.85 11.88
C VAL A 35 -33.88 -55.04 10.60
N ASN A 36 -34.78 -54.08 10.37
CA ASN A 36 -34.64 -53.11 9.29
C ASN A 36 -33.63 -52.02 9.67
N THR A 37 -32.55 -51.91 8.90
CA THR A 37 -31.49 -50.89 9.07
C THR A 37 -31.38 -49.94 7.89
N ASP A 38 -32.34 -49.98 6.96
CA ASP A 38 -32.31 -49.21 5.71
C ASP A 38 -32.27 -47.71 5.96
N LYS A 39 -32.91 -47.26 7.05
CA LYS A 39 -32.93 -45.85 7.43
C LYS A 39 -31.55 -45.39 7.88
N GLU A 40 -30.90 -46.11 8.79
CA GLU A 40 -29.57 -45.80 9.29
C GLU A 40 -28.54 -45.87 8.16
N ARG A 41 -28.65 -46.89 7.30
CA ARG A 41 -27.83 -47.01 6.08
C ARG A 41 -27.97 -45.77 5.21
N LYS A 42 -29.20 -45.36 4.89
CA LYS A 42 -29.45 -44.19 4.06
C LYS A 42 -28.92 -42.89 4.68
N MET A 43 -29.09 -42.71 5.99
CA MET A 43 -28.56 -41.54 6.69
C MET A 43 -27.04 -41.44 6.60
N ILE A 44 -26.34 -42.59 6.65
CA ILE A 44 -24.89 -42.63 6.47
C ILE A 44 -24.51 -42.32 5.02
N GLU A 45 -25.23 -42.88 4.05
CA GLU A 45 -25.00 -42.60 2.62
C GLU A 45 -25.16 -41.12 2.30
N ASP A 46 -26.27 -40.51 2.74
CA ASP A 46 -26.55 -39.08 2.56
C ASP A 46 -25.45 -38.22 3.23
N SER A 47 -24.97 -38.61 4.42
CA SER A 47 -23.90 -37.89 5.12
C SER A 47 -22.53 -38.02 4.41
N ILE A 48 -22.24 -39.17 3.79
CA ILE A 48 -21.00 -39.36 3.03
C ILE A 48 -21.01 -38.48 1.79
N GLU A 49 -22.14 -38.44 1.06
CA GLU A 49 -22.28 -37.59 -0.13
C GLU A 49 -22.12 -36.10 0.21
N ASP A 50 -22.71 -35.65 1.31
CA ASP A 50 -22.55 -34.27 1.81
C ASP A 50 -21.08 -33.96 2.15
N MET A 51 -20.40 -34.86 2.87
CA MET A 51 -18.98 -34.68 3.21
C MET A 51 -18.06 -34.70 1.97
N LEU A 52 -18.34 -35.55 0.99
CA LEU A 52 -17.58 -35.58 -0.27
C LEU A 52 -17.76 -34.28 -1.06
N THR A 53 -18.97 -33.72 -1.06
CA THR A 53 -19.27 -32.44 -1.70
C THR A 53 -18.50 -31.30 -1.01
N HIS A 54 -18.57 -31.21 0.32
CA HIS A 54 -17.79 -30.22 1.08
C HIS A 54 -16.27 -30.37 0.91
N LEU A 55 -15.76 -31.59 0.72
CA LEU A 55 -14.34 -31.82 0.47
C LEU A 55 -13.91 -31.29 -0.90
N ASP A 56 -14.74 -31.47 -1.94
CA ASP A 56 -14.48 -30.94 -3.28
C ASP A 56 -14.48 -29.40 -3.28
N GLU A 57 -15.46 -28.80 -2.60
CA GLU A 57 -15.53 -27.35 -2.40
C GLU A 57 -14.30 -26.82 -1.65
N PHE A 58 -13.89 -27.52 -0.58
CA PHE A 58 -12.70 -27.14 0.18
C PHE A 58 -11.43 -27.18 -0.68
N CYS A 59 -11.27 -28.23 -1.50
CA CYS A 59 -10.16 -28.31 -2.45
C CYS A 59 -10.17 -27.13 -3.42
N GLY A 60 -11.35 -26.76 -3.95
CA GLY A 60 -11.51 -25.59 -4.82
C GLY A 60 -11.08 -24.28 -4.15
N VAL A 61 -11.44 -24.08 -2.88
CA VAL A 61 -11.02 -22.89 -2.11
C VAL A 61 -9.50 -22.89 -1.88
N VAL A 62 -8.90 -24.04 -1.54
CA VAL A 62 -7.44 -24.15 -1.35
C VAL A 62 -6.69 -23.82 -2.64
N ASP A 63 -7.16 -24.30 -3.79
CA ASP A 63 -6.55 -23.99 -5.09
C ASP A 63 -6.66 -22.51 -5.44
N MET A 64 -7.80 -21.88 -5.12
CA MET A 64 -7.99 -20.45 -5.28
C MET A 64 -7.01 -19.65 -4.43
N VAL A 65 -6.91 -19.96 -3.13
CA VAL A 65 -5.96 -19.31 -2.21
C VAL A 65 -4.52 -19.49 -2.68
N ARG A 66 -4.16 -20.67 -3.17
CA ARG A 66 -2.82 -20.95 -3.72
C ARG A 66 -2.54 -20.11 -4.95
N SER A 67 -3.50 -20.02 -5.88
CA SER A 67 -3.39 -19.21 -7.10
C SER A 67 -3.26 -17.72 -6.78
N GLU A 68 -4.10 -17.19 -5.90
CA GLU A 68 -4.05 -15.80 -5.46
C GLU A 68 -2.75 -15.47 -4.74
N SER A 69 -2.28 -16.35 -3.85
CA SER A 69 -1.00 -16.18 -3.17
C SER A 69 0.15 -16.15 -4.17
N ASN A 70 0.13 -17.00 -5.19
CA ASN A 70 1.13 -17.00 -6.24
C ASN A 70 1.13 -15.69 -7.04
N LEU A 71 -0.06 -15.22 -7.45
CA LEU A 71 -0.22 -13.95 -8.15
C LEU A 71 0.31 -12.78 -7.31
N ALA A 72 -0.10 -12.71 -6.04
CA ALA A 72 0.29 -11.63 -5.14
C ALA A 72 1.82 -11.61 -4.91
N LEU A 73 2.42 -12.76 -4.60
CA LEU A 73 3.82 -12.86 -4.21
C LEU A 73 4.78 -12.77 -5.40
N ASN A 74 4.43 -13.37 -6.53
CA ASN A 74 5.35 -13.47 -7.68
C ASN A 74 5.15 -12.36 -8.71
N LYS A 75 4.01 -11.66 -8.68
CA LYS A 75 3.71 -10.60 -9.64
C LYS A 75 3.38 -9.28 -8.97
N THR A 76 2.28 -9.23 -8.21
CA THR A 76 1.75 -7.95 -7.73
C THR A 76 2.69 -7.24 -6.76
N LEU A 77 3.27 -7.96 -5.79
CA LEU A 77 4.15 -7.37 -4.79
C LEU A 77 5.49 -6.90 -5.38
N PRO A 78 6.19 -7.67 -6.24
CA PRO A 78 7.36 -7.19 -6.97
C PRO A 78 7.07 -5.96 -7.84
N GLU A 79 5.98 -5.98 -8.62
CA GLU A 79 5.59 -4.85 -9.46
C GLU A 79 5.30 -3.60 -8.61
N LEU A 80 4.55 -3.74 -7.51
CA LEU A 80 4.29 -2.64 -6.58
C LEU A 80 5.57 -2.09 -5.97
N TYR A 81 6.51 -2.96 -5.59
CA TYR A 81 7.81 -2.54 -5.06
C TYR A 81 8.58 -1.74 -6.12
N GLU A 82 8.62 -2.18 -7.37
CA GLU A 82 9.28 -1.45 -8.45
C GLU A 82 8.64 -0.06 -8.67
N ARG A 83 7.31 0.02 -8.71
CA ARG A 83 6.60 1.31 -8.78
C ARG A 83 6.91 2.21 -7.59
N SER A 84 7.07 1.64 -6.39
CA SER A 84 7.46 2.41 -5.21
C SER A 84 8.87 3.02 -5.34
N LEU A 85 9.79 2.32 -6.03
CA LEU A 85 11.12 2.84 -6.34
C LEU A 85 11.03 4.01 -7.32
N GLU A 86 10.17 3.93 -8.34
CA GLU A 86 9.94 5.02 -9.30
C GLU A 86 9.39 6.26 -8.61
N ILE A 87 8.42 6.09 -7.70
CA ILE A 87 7.87 7.19 -6.90
C ILE A 87 8.97 7.84 -6.06
N ARG A 88 9.86 7.05 -5.45
CA ARG A 88 10.98 7.59 -4.65
C ARG A 88 11.90 8.50 -5.46
N LYS A 89 12.24 8.12 -6.69
CA LYS A 89 13.02 8.97 -7.60
C LYS A 89 12.33 10.32 -7.86
N THR A 90 10.99 10.34 -7.86
CA THR A 90 10.23 11.58 -8.00
C THR A 90 10.35 12.45 -6.75
N TYR A 91 10.26 11.86 -5.55
CA TYR A 91 10.50 12.59 -4.30
C TYR A 91 11.91 13.16 -4.21
N GLU A 92 12.93 12.39 -4.60
CA GLU A 92 14.32 12.89 -4.64
C GLU A 92 14.47 14.11 -5.56
N ARG A 93 13.77 14.12 -6.71
CA ARG A 93 13.75 15.30 -7.59
C ARG A 93 13.03 16.49 -6.97
N ILE A 94 11.97 16.25 -6.20
CA ILE A 94 11.26 17.31 -5.47
C ILE A 94 12.18 17.91 -4.41
N ASP A 95 12.89 17.08 -3.64
CA ASP A 95 13.82 17.53 -2.59
C ASP A 95 14.98 18.35 -3.20
N GLN A 96 15.53 17.89 -4.32
CA GLN A 96 16.57 18.64 -5.07
C GLN A 96 16.06 20.00 -5.55
N LEU A 97 14.83 20.05 -6.05
CA LEU A 97 14.20 21.29 -6.49
C LEU A 97 13.98 22.25 -5.30
N GLU A 98 13.52 21.73 -4.16
CA GLU A 98 13.34 22.54 -2.95
C GLU A 98 14.68 23.12 -2.46
N ALA A 99 15.73 22.30 -2.41
CA ALA A 99 17.08 22.75 -2.07
C ALA A 99 17.56 23.86 -3.03
N PHE A 100 17.32 23.69 -4.33
CA PHE A 100 17.65 24.70 -5.33
C PHE A 100 16.87 26.01 -5.12
N VAL A 101 15.56 25.94 -4.90
CA VAL A 101 14.72 27.12 -4.60
C VAL A 101 15.24 27.87 -3.37
N ASN A 102 15.71 27.15 -2.35
CA ASN A 102 16.33 27.75 -1.17
C ASN A 102 17.67 28.46 -1.48
N VAL A 103 18.47 27.94 -2.41
CA VAL A 103 19.67 28.63 -2.93
C VAL A 103 19.28 29.90 -3.67
N VAL A 104 18.31 29.83 -4.58
CA VAL A 104 17.81 31.00 -5.33
C VAL A 104 17.32 32.08 -4.38
N ARG A 105 16.49 31.73 -3.40
CA ARG A 105 15.99 32.65 -2.37
C ARG A 105 17.12 33.37 -1.65
N ARG A 106 18.15 32.64 -1.18
CA ARG A 106 19.31 33.24 -0.50
C ARG A 106 20.03 34.25 -1.39
N ASN A 107 20.23 33.91 -2.66
CA ASN A 107 20.91 34.79 -3.61
C ASN A 107 20.10 36.04 -3.94
N VAL A 108 18.78 35.93 -4.09
CA VAL A 108 17.88 37.09 -4.27
C VAL A 108 17.92 38.01 -3.05
N ASN A 109 17.79 37.45 -1.84
CA ASN A 109 17.86 38.25 -0.60
C ASN A 109 19.20 38.98 -0.47
N MET A 110 20.32 38.32 -0.84
CA MET A 110 21.64 38.94 -0.83
C MET A 110 21.74 40.10 -1.83
N MET A 111 21.22 39.91 -3.05
CA MET A 111 21.19 40.98 -4.05
C MET A 111 20.32 42.15 -3.60
N GLU A 112 19.15 41.88 -3.01
CA GLU A 112 18.26 42.91 -2.48
C GLU A 112 18.95 43.74 -1.38
N GLU A 113 19.67 43.12 -0.45
CA GLU A 113 20.42 43.85 0.59
C GLU A 113 21.54 44.72 -0.01
N LEU A 114 22.26 44.22 -1.02
CA LEU A 114 23.30 44.98 -1.72
C LEU A 114 22.72 46.20 -2.46
N VAL A 115 21.56 46.04 -3.10
CA VAL A 115 20.84 47.15 -3.77
C VAL A 115 20.38 48.16 -2.72
N ASN A 116 19.73 47.71 -1.65
CA ASN A 116 19.29 48.57 -0.54
C ASN A 116 20.46 49.34 0.10
N GLN A 117 21.63 48.71 0.22
CA GLN A 117 22.83 49.38 0.72
C GLN A 117 23.35 50.42 -0.29
N ALA A 118 23.38 50.10 -1.57
CA ALA A 118 23.82 51.03 -2.62
C ALA A 118 22.88 52.26 -2.71
N GLU A 119 21.57 52.06 -2.61
CA GLU A 119 20.57 53.13 -2.60
C GLU A 119 20.71 54.04 -1.37
N ARG A 120 20.96 53.46 -0.19
CA ARG A 120 21.23 54.21 1.05
C ARG A 120 22.51 55.05 0.92
N ASP A 121 23.59 54.45 0.46
CA ASP A 121 24.87 55.13 0.23
C ASP A 121 24.72 56.28 -0.79
N TYR A 122 24.01 56.04 -1.90
CA TYR A 122 23.77 57.05 -2.94
C TYR A 122 22.88 58.21 -2.44
N SER A 123 21.80 57.89 -1.73
CA SER A 123 20.88 58.88 -1.16
C SER A 123 21.57 59.76 -0.10
N SER A 124 22.40 59.15 0.76
CA SER A 124 23.20 59.86 1.75
C SER A 124 24.24 60.78 1.10
N LEU A 125 24.94 60.32 0.06
CA LEU A 125 25.93 61.14 -0.64
C LEU A 125 25.31 62.35 -1.35
N ASN A 126 24.10 62.21 -1.90
CA ASN A 126 23.39 63.34 -2.52
C ASN A 126 22.80 64.31 -1.49
N SER A 127 22.33 63.84 -0.33
CA SER A 127 21.87 64.74 0.74
C SER A 127 23.04 65.53 1.36
N ILE A 128 24.21 64.92 1.52
CA ILE A 128 25.41 65.61 2.01
C ILE A 128 25.89 66.67 1.01
N LYS A 129 25.86 66.38 -0.30
CA LYS A 129 26.20 67.36 -1.34
C LYS A 129 25.29 68.59 -1.30
N SER A 130 23.99 68.43 -1.02
CA SER A 130 23.08 69.58 -0.94
C SER A 130 23.33 70.47 0.29
N LEU A 131 23.81 69.89 1.41
CA LEU A 131 24.22 70.63 2.60
C LEU A 131 25.46 71.49 2.35
N PHE A 132 26.39 71.03 1.51
CA PHE A 132 27.58 71.82 1.14
C PHE A 132 27.31 72.88 0.06
N THR A 133 26.26 72.75 -0.75
CA THR A 133 25.93 73.77 -1.77
C THR A 133 25.29 75.04 -1.20
N ASN A 134 24.74 75.01 0.02
CA ASN A 134 24.10 76.18 0.63
C ASN A 134 25.01 77.00 1.56
N ILE A 135 26.29 76.62 1.71
CA ILE A 135 27.26 77.39 2.49
C ILE A 135 27.96 78.38 1.55
N LYS A 136 27.34 79.55 1.32
CA LYS A 136 28.03 80.74 0.79
C LYS A 136 28.97 81.26 1.87
N MET A 137 30.25 80.87 1.86
CA MET A 137 31.28 81.49 2.69
C MET A 137 32.06 82.57 1.92
N PRO A 138 32.36 83.72 2.56
CA PRO A 138 33.07 84.83 1.94
C PRO A 138 34.58 84.57 1.83
N ILE A 139 35.21 85.48 1.09
CA ILE A 139 36.50 85.39 0.41
C ILE A 139 37.70 85.51 1.39
N PHE A 140 38.86 84.99 0.94
CA PHE A 140 40.26 85.30 1.33
C PHE A 140 41.03 84.28 2.20
N ALA A 141 41.74 83.35 1.54
CA ALA A 141 43.03 82.78 1.98
C ALA A 141 43.79 82.14 0.78
N PRO A 142 45.13 82.22 0.71
CA PRO A 142 45.92 81.80 -0.45
C PRO A 142 46.04 80.27 -0.59
N LYS A 143 45.96 79.84 -1.85
CA LYS A 143 45.86 78.44 -2.31
C LYS A 143 47.13 77.62 -2.01
N LYS A 144 46.97 76.47 -1.33
CA LYS A 144 47.84 75.30 -1.50
C LYS A 144 47.19 74.33 -2.49
N PRO A 145 47.93 73.66 -3.38
CA PRO A 145 47.34 72.67 -4.29
C PRO A 145 46.96 71.44 -3.46
N VAL A 146 45.67 71.33 -3.13
CA VAL A 146 45.11 70.07 -2.63
C VAL A 146 44.95 69.18 -3.85
N VAL A 147 45.83 68.19 -3.95
CA VAL A 147 45.69 67.08 -4.90
C VAL A 147 44.33 66.44 -4.64
N PRO A 148 43.41 66.33 -5.62
CA PRO A 148 42.15 65.66 -5.41
C PRO A 148 42.45 64.21 -5.07
N LYS A 149 42.18 63.81 -3.82
CA LYS A 149 42.21 62.41 -3.40
C LYS A 149 41.21 61.69 -4.31
N PRO A 150 41.60 60.62 -5.02
CA PRO A 150 40.68 59.90 -5.88
C PRO A 150 39.50 59.48 -5.02
N GLU A 151 38.29 59.89 -5.42
CA GLU A 151 37.05 59.37 -4.86
C GLU A 151 37.18 57.85 -4.91
N GLN A 152 37.38 57.24 -3.75
CA GLN A 152 37.35 55.80 -3.60
C GLN A 152 35.89 55.40 -3.82
N ARG A 153 35.48 55.32 -5.09
CA ARG A 153 34.30 54.60 -5.50
C ARG A 153 34.49 53.21 -4.93
N LYS A 154 33.72 52.85 -3.90
CA LYS A 154 33.73 51.51 -3.33
C LYS A 154 33.61 50.55 -4.52
N LYS A 155 34.67 49.78 -4.80
CA LYS A 155 34.71 48.91 -5.97
C LYS A 155 33.65 47.85 -5.73
N PHE A 156 32.58 47.87 -6.54
CA PHE A 156 31.55 46.85 -6.48
C PHE A 156 32.19 45.49 -6.79
N VAL A 157 32.03 44.54 -5.88
CA VAL A 157 32.38 43.14 -6.09
C VAL A 157 31.07 42.38 -6.26
N PRO A 158 30.78 41.86 -7.45
CA PRO A 158 29.56 41.09 -7.67
C PRO A 158 29.51 39.88 -6.73
N PRO A 159 28.36 39.60 -6.09
CA PRO A 159 28.18 38.38 -5.32
C PRO A 159 28.18 37.17 -6.25
N GLU A 160 28.72 36.05 -5.76
CA GLU A 160 28.63 34.78 -6.46
C GLU A 160 27.19 34.26 -6.33
N ILE A 161 26.46 34.25 -7.46
CA ILE A 161 25.10 33.73 -7.53
C ILE A 161 25.10 32.32 -8.11
N PHE A 162 24.04 31.58 -7.81
CA PHE A 162 23.83 30.23 -8.32
C PHE A 162 23.89 30.19 -9.84
N LYS A 163 24.44 29.09 -10.37
CA LYS A 163 24.35 28.74 -11.79
C LYS A 163 23.44 27.54 -11.92
N THR A 164 22.50 27.60 -12.85
CA THR A 164 21.55 26.51 -13.09
C THR A 164 22.26 25.20 -13.49
N ASP A 165 23.38 25.33 -14.21
CA ASP A 165 24.18 24.19 -14.70
C ASP A 165 24.77 23.35 -13.55
N ASP A 166 25.00 23.95 -12.38
CA ASP A 166 25.55 23.25 -11.20
C ASP A 166 24.51 22.33 -10.53
N PHE A 167 23.22 22.54 -10.81
CA PHE A 167 22.10 21.81 -10.18
C PHE A 167 21.31 20.93 -11.15
N PHE A 168 21.38 21.21 -12.46
CA PHE A 168 20.70 20.44 -13.50
C PHE A 168 21.69 20.06 -14.61
N PRO A 169 22.59 19.09 -14.38
CA PRO A 169 23.52 18.65 -15.42
C PRO A 169 22.75 18.12 -16.63
N PRO A 170 23.22 18.39 -17.86
CA PRO A 170 22.63 17.82 -19.06
C PRO A 170 22.63 16.29 -18.95
N LYS A 171 21.50 15.65 -19.26
CA LYS A 171 21.40 14.19 -19.23
C LYS A 171 22.44 13.62 -20.19
N GLU A 172 23.34 12.77 -19.68
CA GLU A 172 24.22 11.97 -20.54
C GLU A 172 23.35 11.06 -21.40
N ASP A 173 23.33 11.31 -22.70
CA ASP A 173 22.69 10.43 -23.67
C ASP A 173 23.49 9.10 -23.73
N PRO A 174 22.86 7.93 -23.52
CA PRO A 174 23.56 6.63 -23.53
C PRO A 174 24.14 6.18 -24.90
N LYS A 175 24.28 7.07 -25.89
CA LYS A 175 24.58 6.70 -27.28
C LYS A 175 25.96 7.11 -27.82
N THR A 176 26.90 7.55 -26.99
CA THR A 176 28.21 8.01 -27.50
C THR A 176 29.42 7.20 -26.99
N SER A 177 29.23 5.93 -26.59
CA SER A 177 30.36 5.08 -26.17
C SER A 177 30.47 3.75 -26.94
N ALA A 178 29.72 3.55 -28.03
CA ALA A 178 29.77 2.32 -28.83
C ALA A 178 30.53 2.47 -30.16
N GLU A 179 31.19 3.60 -30.42
CA GLU A 179 31.86 3.84 -31.71
C GLU A 179 33.28 4.38 -31.53
N GLU A 180 34.06 3.80 -30.61
CA GLU A 180 35.52 3.82 -30.70
C GLU A 180 36.15 2.71 -29.82
N ARG A 181 36.21 1.48 -30.35
CA ARG A 181 37.32 0.50 -30.19
C ARG A 181 37.03 -0.81 -30.89
#